data_AF-T1C0Y9-F1
#
_entry.id   AF-T1C0Y9-F1
#
_cell.length_a   1.000
_cell.length_b   1.000
_cell.length_c   1.000
_cell.angle_alpha   90.00
_cell.angle_beta   90.00
_cell.angle_gamma   90.00
#
_symmetry.space_group_name_H-M   'P 1'
#
loop_
_entity.id
_entity.type
_entity.pdbx_description
1 polymer ?
#
loop_
_entity_poly.entity_id
_entity_poly.type
_entity_poly.pdbx_seq_one_letter_code
_entity_poly.pdbx_strand_id
1 'polypeptide(L)'
;MLLNFVNAGVLDGKATALIIPVGIVLAGLIQIIVALGEYSRGNTFTYAVFGTYGAFWIIVGLWIWHFAPMAGTAGGKAFGAFIACYVLMTVIYFLCALRIEKVLAVIFALIVIALSCASISNWTGSASIGKFGGYV
;
A
#
# COMPACT_ATOMS: atom_id res chain seq x y z
N MET A 1 7.13 3.38 3.02
CA MET A 1 8.27 4.33 3.09
C MET A 1 9.17 4.25 1.86
N LEU A 2 9.85 3.14 1.55
CA LEU A 2 10.79 3.07 0.41
C LEU A 2 10.14 3.35 -0.96
N LEU A 3 8.93 2.81 -1.21
CA LEU A 3 8.18 3.12 -2.44
C LEU A 3 7.79 4.60 -2.54
N ASN A 4 7.46 5.23 -1.42
CA ASN A 4 7.08 6.65 -1.38
C ASN A 4 8.26 7.56 -1.73
N PHE A 5 9.50 7.18 -1.43
CA PHE A 5 10.68 7.93 -1.87
C PHE A 5 10.88 7.91 -3.38
N VAL A 6 10.52 6.82 -4.06
CA VAL A 6 10.51 6.79 -5.53
C VAL A 6 9.35 7.64 -6.05
N ASN A 7 8.15 7.54 -5.45
CA ASN A 7 6.99 8.34 -5.85
C ASN A 7 7.24 9.85 -5.69
N ALA A 8 7.90 10.26 -4.61
CA ALA A 8 8.29 11.65 -4.35
C ALA A 8 9.43 12.15 -5.26
N GLY A 9 10.11 11.25 -5.98
CA GLY A 9 11.29 11.57 -6.78
C GLY A 9 12.56 11.83 -5.96
N VAL A 10 12.58 11.41 -4.69
CA VAL A 10 13.79 11.45 -3.83
C VAL A 10 14.79 10.38 -4.27
N LEU A 11 14.29 9.21 -4.68
CA LEU A 11 15.08 8.13 -5.26
C LEU A 11 14.73 7.97 -6.74
N ASP A 12 15.73 7.62 -7.55
CA ASP A 12 15.55 7.32 -8.96
C ASP A 12 14.60 6.13 -9.15
N GLY A 13 13.87 6.11 -10.27
CA GLY A 13 12.94 5.02 -10.60
C GLY A 13 13.60 3.64 -10.65
N LYS A 14 14.92 3.55 -10.90
CA LYS A 14 15.68 2.30 -10.84
C LYS A 14 15.76 1.71 -9.43
N ALA A 15 15.57 2.50 -8.38
CA ALA A 15 15.50 1.98 -7.00
C ALA A 15 14.34 0.99 -6.81
N THR A 16 13.35 0.99 -7.71
CA THR A 16 12.27 0.00 -7.75
C THR A 16 12.79 -1.44 -7.81
N ALA A 17 13.98 -1.68 -8.37
CA ALA A 17 14.63 -2.99 -8.38
C ALA A 17 14.88 -3.57 -6.97
N LEU A 18 15.16 -2.72 -5.98
CA LEU A 18 15.28 -3.15 -4.58
C LEU A 18 13.91 -3.14 -3.86
N ILE A 19 13.02 -2.22 -4.24
CA ILE A 19 11.74 -2.04 -3.55
C ILE A 19 10.80 -3.22 -3.82
N ILE A 20 10.82 -3.80 -5.01
CA ILE A 20 10.01 -4.98 -5.36
C ILE A 20 10.29 -6.15 -4.40
N PRO A 21 11.53 -6.66 -4.24
CA PRO A 21 11.78 -7.79 -3.34
C PRO A 21 11.52 -7.42 -1.88
N VAL A 22 11.80 -6.19 -1.45
CA VAL A 22 11.44 -5.73 -0.10
C VAL A 22 9.92 -5.74 0.11
N GLY A 23 9.17 -5.29 -0.89
CA GLY A 23 7.70 -5.32 -0.88
C GLY A 23 7.17 -6.75 -0.76
N ILE A 24 7.63 -7.65 -1.62
CA ILE A 24 7.13 -9.04 -1.64
C ILE A 24 7.50 -9.79 -0.36
N VAL A 25 8.75 -9.70 0.09
CA VAL A 25 9.24 -10.51 1.21
C VAL A 25 8.92 -9.87 2.54
N LEU A 26 9.40 -8.65 2.78
CA LEU A 26 9.31 -8.03 4.11
C LEU A 26 7.91 -7.47 4.37
N ALA A 27 7.40 -6.64 3.46
CA ALA A 27 6.07 -6.04 3.61
C ALA A 27 4.93 -6.99 3.21
N GLY A 28 5.24 -8.08 2.51
CA GLY A 28 4.29 -9.08 2.06
C GLY A 28 4.30 -10.33 2.94
N LEU A 29 5.20 -11.25 2.63
CA LEU A 29 5.27 -12.58 3.25
C LEU A 29 5.45 -12.51 4.78
N ILE A 30 6.42 -11.75 5.27
CA ILE A 30 6.65 -11.64 6.72
C ILE A 30 5.43 -11.03 7.41
N GLN A 31 4.79 -10.04 6.80
CA GLN A 31 3.59 -9.41 7.37
C GLN A 31 2.41 -10.40 7.46
N ILE A 32 2.24 -11.30 6.48
CA ILE A 32 1.26 -12.40 6.56
C ILE A 32 1.59 -13.37 7.69
N ILE A 33 2.86 -13.75 7.85
CA ILE A 33 3.29 -14.64 8.95
C ILE A 33 2.98 -14.01 10.32
N VAL A 34 3.26 -12.72 10.47
CA VAL A 34 2.93 -11.98 11.70
C VAL A 34 1.41 -11.95 11.93
N ALA A 35 0.61 -11.77 10.87
CA ALA A 35 -0.84 -11.82 10.98
C ALA A 35 -1.31 -13.17 11.57
N LEU A 36 -0.80 -14.29 11.04
CA LEU A 36 -1.14 -15.63 11.55
C LEU A 36 -0.77 -15.79 13.04
N GLY A 37 0.36 -15.23 13.47
CA GLY A 37 0.74 -15.20 14.88
C GLY A 37 -0.23 -14.38 15.75
N GLU A 38 -0.72 -13.25 15.25
CA GLU A 38 -1.70 -12.42 15.96
C GLU A 38 -3.08 -13.08 16.07
N TYR A 39 -3.48 -13.87 15.07
CA TYR A 39 -4.68 -14.71 15.16
C TYR A 39 -4.59 -15.71 16.33
N SER A 40 -3.44 -16.37 16.49
CA SER A 40 -3.21 -17.28 17.62
C SER A 40 -3.26 -16.60 18.99
N ARG A 41 -3.08 -15.27 19.05
CA ARG A 41 -3.16 -14.46 20.27
C ARG A 41 -4.55 -13.85 20.50
N GLY A 42 -5.51 -14.11 19.60
CA GLY A 42 -6.87 -13.55 19.66
C GLY A 42 -6.97 -12.08 19.22
N ASN A 43 -5.92 -11.51 18.62
CA ASN A 43 -5.92 -10.12 18.17
C ASN A 43 -6.48 -10.02 16.73
N THR A 44 -7.80 -9.98 16.62
CA THR A 44 -8.52 -9.96 15.34
C THR A 44 -8.26 -8.71 14.51
N PHE A 45 -8.10 -7.56 15.16
CA PHE A 45 -7.82 -6.30 14.48
C PHE A 45 -6.46 -6.35 13.77
N THR A 46 -5.42 -6.74 14.49
CA THR A 46 -4.05 -6.75 13.97
C THR A 46 -3.86 -7.87 12.95
N TYR A 47 -4.51 -9.01 13.14
CA TYR A 47 -4.64 -10.06 12.12
C TYR A 47 -5.21 -9.52 10.81
N ALA A 48 -6.34 -8.81 10.86
CA ALA A 48 -6.98 -8.27 9.66
C ALA A 48 -6.09 -7.24 8.95
N VAL A 49 -5.48 -6.32 9.71
CA VAL A 49 -4.57 -5.30 9.18
C VAL A 49 -3.36 -5.96 8.52
N PHE A 50 -2.62 -6.79 9.23
CA PHE A 50 -1.39 -7.37 8.69
C PHE A 50 -1.66 -8.37 7.56
N GLY A 51 -2.72 -9.17 7.64
CA GLY A 51 -3.07 -10.11 6.58
C GLY A 51 -3.39 -9.39 5.28
N THR A 52 -4.19 -8.32 5.34
CA THR A 52 -4.61 -7.59 4.13
C THR A 52 -3.50 -6.74 3.54
N TYR A 53 -2.71 -6.02 4.34
CA TYR A 53 -1.54 -5.29 3.81
C TYR A 53 -0.41 -6.21 3.36
N GLY A 54 -0.27 -7.39 3.94
CA GLY A 54 0.65 -8.41 3.43
C GLY A 54 0.27 -8.84 2.01
N ALA A 55 -1.01 -9.13 1.79
CA ALA A 55 -1.52 -9.43 0.44
C ALA A 55 -1.36 -8.23 -0.52
N PHE A 56 -1.62 -7.00 -0.06
CA PHE A 56 -1.39 -5.77 -0.83
C PHE A 56 0.00 -5.71 -1.42
N TRP A 57 1.04 -5.87 -0.58
CA TRP A 57 2.42 -5.71 -1.02
C TRP A 57 2.89 -6.82 -1.95
N ILE A 58 2.40 -8.05 -1.77
CA ILE A 58 2.65 -9.13 -2.72
C ILE A 58 2.03 -8.79 -4.08
N ILE A 59 0.77 -8.36 -4.11
CA ILE A 59 0.08 -8.00 -5.36
C ILE A 59 0.77 -6.81 -6.04
N VAL A 60 1.10 -5.74 -5.30
CA VAL A 60 1.82 -4.58 -5.85
C VAL A 60 3.20 -4.99 -6.38
N GLY A 61 3.94 -5.81 -5.64
CA GLY A 61 5.25 -6.30 -6.06
C GLY A 61 5.17 -7.11 -7.36
N LEU A 62 4.24 -8.06 -7.44
CA LEU A 62 4.00 -8.86 -8.65
C LEU A 62 3.52 -8.00 -9.82
N TRP A 63 2.65 -7.02 -9.55
CA TRP A 63 2.15 -6.08 -10.56
C TRP A 63 3.29 -5.31 -11.20
N ILE A 64 4.12 -4.65 -10.40
CA ILE A 64 5.25 -3.85 -10.89
C ILE A 64 6.30 -4.74 -11.56
N TRP A 65 6.56 -5.94 -11.01
CA TRP A 65 7.59 -6.83 -11.52
C TRP A 65 7.24 -7.45 -12.87
N HIS A 66 5.98 -7.86 -13.07
CA HIS A 66 5.62 -8.70 -14.20
C HIS A 66 4.32 -8.32 -14.92
N PHE A 67 3.26 -7.98 -14.20
CA PHE A 67 1.93 -7.88 -14.81
C PHE A 67 1.59 -6.51 -15.42
N ALA A 68 2.22 -5.43 -14.97
CA ALA A 68 1.92 -4.09 -15.46
C ALA A 68 2.09 -3.93 -16.99
N PRO A 69 3.16 -4.44 -17.63
CA PRO A 69 3.30 -4.39 -19.09
C PRO A 69 2.22 -5.18 -19.84
N MET A 70 1.69 -6.24 -19.25
CA MET A 70 0.67 -7.11 -19.86
C MET A 70 -0.71 -6.45 -19.90
N ALA A 71 -0.97 -5.49 -19.02
CA ALA A 71 -2.28 -4.85 -18.87
C ALA A 71 -2.54 -3.72 -19.90
N GLY A 72 -1.54 -3.38 -20.73
CA GLY A 72 -1.67 -2.36 -21.77
C GLY A 72 -2.19 -1.01 -21.23
N THR A 73 -3.01 -0.33 -22.02
CA THR A 73 -3.54 1.01 -21.69
C THR A 73 -4.55 1.00 -20.54
N ALA A 74 -5.13 -0.16 -20.21
CA ALA A 74 -6.07 -0.30 -19.10
C ALA A 74 -5.37 -0.44 -17.73
N GLY A 75 -4.07 -0.78 -17.73
CA GLY A 75 -3.33 -1.14 -16.51
C GLY A 75 -3.34 -0.06 -15.44
N GLY A 76 -3.09 1.20 -15.80
CA GLY A 76 -3.08 2.31 -14.84
C GLY A 76 -4.45 2.49 -14.15
N LYS A 77 -5.55 2.45 -14.92
CA LYS A 77 -6.90 2.59 -14.35
C LYS A 77 -7.31 1.40 -13.49
N ALA A 78 -6.95 0.18 -13.91
CA ALA A 78 -7.20 -1.03 -13.14
C ALA A 78 -6.42 -1.02 -11.82
N PHE A 79 -5.15 -0.63 -11.85
CA PHE A 79 -4.31 -0.50 -10.66
C PHE A 79 -4.80 0.61 -9.73
N GLY A 80 -5.24 1.75 -10.29
CA GLY A 80 -5.87 2.84 -9.53
C GLY A 80 -7.15 2.39 -8.81
N ALA A 81 -7.99 1.58 -9.47
CA ALA A 81 -9.20 1.01 -8.87
C ALA A 81 -8.87 -0.01 -7.77
N PHE A 82 -7.85 -0.85 -7.98
CA PHE A 82 -7.33 -1.75 -6.94
C PHE A 82 -6.90 -0.97 -5.69
N ILE A 83 -6.10 0.10 -5.86
CA ILE A 83 -5.69 0.96 -4.74
C ILE A 83 -6.91 1.62 -4.09
N ALA A 84 -7.92 2.04 -4.85
CA ALA A 84 -9.14 2.65 -4.30
C ALA A 84 -9.90 1.70 -3.35
N CYS A 85 -9.98 0.40 -3.68
CA CYS A 85 -10.53 -0.59 -2.77
C CYS A 85 -9.74 -0.68 -1.46
N TYR A 86 -8.41 -0.57 -1.52
CA TYR A 86 -7.55 -0.51 -0.35
C TYR A 86 -7.72 0.78 0.45
N VAL A 87 -8.00 1.92 -0.18
CA VAL A 87 -8.36 3.17 0.52
C VAL A 87 -9.61 2.94 1.38
N LEU A 88 -10.67 2.37 0.80
CA LEU A 88 -11.92 2.09 1.54
C LEU A 88 -11.68 1.17 2.74
N MET A 89 -10.93 0.10 2.54
CA MET A 89 -10.56 -0.81 3.62
C MET A 89 -9.71 -0.10 4.70
N THR A 90 -8.76 0.75 4.30
CA THR A 90 -7.93 1.53 5.21
C THR A 90 -8.77 2.51 6.05
N VAL A 91 -9.79 3.13 5.46
CA VAL A 91 -10.72 4.01 6.19
C VAL A 91 -11.43 3.24 7.31
N ILE A 92 -11.83 1.99 7.07
CA ILE A 92 -12.42 1.15 8.11
C ILE A 92 -11.41 0.92 9.24
N TYR A 93 -10.16 0.58 8.92
CA TYR A 93 -9.11 0.40 9.93
C TYR A 93 -8.78 1.68 10.70
N PHE A 94 -8.78 2.84 10.02
CA PHE A 94 -8.64 4.14 10.65
C PHE A 94 -9.73 4.36 11.71
N LEU A 95 -11.01 4.16 11.35
CA LEU A 95 -12.13 4.34 12.26
C LEU A 95 -12.06 3.40 13.46
N CYS A 96 -11.63 2.15 13.26
CA CYS A 96 -11.37 1.22 14.35
C CYS A 96 -10.20 1.67 15.25
N ALA A 97 -9.10 2.15 14.65
CA ALA A 97 -7.91 2.58 15.37
C ALA A 97 -8.14 3.78 16.30
N LEU A 98 -9.10 4.66 15.98
CA LEU A 98 -9.51 5.78 16.85
C LEU A 98 -9.90 5.34 18.27
N ARG A 99 -10.37 4.09 18.43
CA ARG A 99 -10.75 3.51 19.72
C ARG A 99 -9.66 2.68 20.38
N ILE A 100 -8.56 2.42 19.68
CA ILE A 100 -7.46 1.58 20.16
C ILE A 100 -6.33 2.46 20.68
N GLU A 101 -5.72 3.26 19.81
CA GLU A 101 -4.54 4.05 20.14
C GLU A 101 -4.39 5.21 19.13
N LYS A 102 -3.94 6.38 19.62
CA LYS A 102 -3.92 7.63 18.85
C LYS A 102 -2.85 7.62 17.75
N VAL A 103 -1.65 7.12 18.04
CA VAL A 103 -0.56 6.99 17.06
C VAL A 103 -0.98 6.06 15.93
N LEU A 104 -1.63 4.94 16.24
CA LEU A 104 -2.16 4.02 15.25
C LEU A 104 -3.22 4.68 14.36
N ALA A 105 -4.11 5.48 14.93
CA ALA A 105 -5.08 6.24 14.15
C ALA A 105 -4.39 7.26 13.22
N VAL A 106 -3.35 7.96 13.68
CA VAL A 106 -2.56 8.87 12.84
C VAL A 106 -1.88 8.11 11.69
N ILE A 107 -1.31 6.94 11.96
CA ILE A 107 -0.69 6.09 10.93
C ILE A 107 -1.72 5.75 9.84
N PHE A 108 -2.91 5.28 10.22
CA PHE A 108 -3.94 4.96 9.22
C PHE A 108 -4.44 6.19 8.48
N ALA A 109 -4.59 7.34 9.13
CA ALA A 109 -4.97 8.59 8.46
C ALA A 109 -3.97 8.96 7.35
N LEU A 110 -2.66 8.87 7.64
CA LEU A 110 -1.61 9.11 6.65
C LEU A 110 -1.67 8.09 5.50
N ILE A 111 -1.91 6.82 5.81
CA ILE A 111 -2.04 5.77 4.77
C ILE A 111 -3.27 6.03 3.88
N VAL A 112 -4.41 6.48 4.44
CA VAL A 112 -5.59 6.86 3.64
C VAL A 112 -5.21 7.94 2.64
N ILE A 113 -4.50 8.98 3.07
CA ILE A 113 -4.09 10.10 2.21
C ILE A 113 -3.13 9.61 1.13
N ALA A 114 -2.08 8.86 1.51
CA ALA A 114 -1.08 8.35 0.57
C ALA A 114 -1.69 7.43 -0.50
N LEU A 115 -2.55 6.48 -0.11
CA LEU A 115 -3.22 5.58 -1.04
C LEU A 115 -4.24 6.31 -1.92
N SER A 116 -4.94 7.32 -1.37
CA SER A 116 -5.87 8.15 -2.16
C SER A 116 -5.12 8.92 -3.25
N CYS A 117 -3.99 9.52 -2.91
CA CYS A 117 -3.14 10.21 -3.89
C CYS A 117 -2.60 9.24 -4.95
N ALA A 118 -2.14 8.05 -4.54
CA ALA A 118 -1.66 7.03 -5.46
C ALA A 118 -2.77 6.54 -6.41
N SER A 119 -3.99 6.32 -5.92
CA SER A 119 -5.15 5.93 -6.72
C SER A 119 -5.53 7.00 -7.74
N ILE A 120 -5.68 8.25 -7.29
CA ILE A 120 -6.02 9.39 -8.16
C ILE A 120 -4.93 9.62 -9.21
N SER A 121 -3.66 9.53 -8.83
CA SER A 121 -2.53 9.64 -9.77
C SER A 121 -2.59 8.58 -10.86
N ASN A 122 -2.97 7.34 -10.54
CA ASN A 122 -3.08 6.25 -11.51
C ASN A 122 -4.31 6.39 -12.43
N TRP A 123 -5.40 7.00 -11.97
CA TRP A 123 -6.56 7.29 -12.82
C TRP A 123 -6.38 8.50 -13.74
N THR A 124 -5.75 9.55 -13.23
CA THR A 124 -5.60 10.83 -13.94
C THR A 124 -4.31 10.94 -14.74
N GLY A 125 -3.30 10.11 -14.43
CA GLY A 125 -1.94 10.26 -14.96
C GLY A 125 -1.19 11.47 -14.38
N SER A 126 -1.72 12.13 -13.34
CA SER A 126 -1.13 13.35 -12.79
C SER A 126 0.12 13.06 -11.94
N ALA A 127 1.31 13.32 -12.49
CA ALA A 127 2.57 13.15 -11.78
C ALA A 127 2.70 14.04 -10.53
N SER A 128 2.04 15.20 -10.49
CA SER A 128 2.05 16.11 -9.34
C SER A 128 1.38 15.49 -8.11
N ILE A 129 0.23 14.82 -8.32
CA ILE A 129 -0.50 14.13 -7.25
C ILE A 129 0.29 12.91 -6.77
N GLY A 130 0.91 12.16 -7.70
CA GLY A 130 1.79 11.06 -7.35
C GLY A 130 2.98 11.49 -6.48
N LYS A 131 3.61 12.62 -6.81
CA LYS A 131 4.71 13.18 -6.00
C LYS A 131 4.25 13.63 -4.63
N PHE A 132 3.13 14.34 -4.54
CA PHE A 132 2.55 14.76 -3.27
C PHE A 132 2.27 13.55 -2.36
N GLY A 133 1.63 12.51 -2.91
CA GLY A 133 1.38 11.27 -2.18
C GLY A 133 2.64 10.53 -1.73
N GLY A 134 3.78 10.77 -2.38
CA GLY A 134 5.08 10.24 -1.95
C GLY A 134 5.71 10.97 -0.75
N TYR A 135 5.31 12.21 -0.47
CA TYR A 135 5.78 12.95 0.71
C TYR A 135 4.99 12.63 1.98
N VAL A 136 3.79 12.08 1.81
CA VAL A 136 2.91 11.60 2.88
C VAL A 136 3.37 10.20 3.33
#